data_AF-I3SLX2-F1
#
_entry.id   AF-I3SLX2-F1
#
_cell.length_a   1.000
_cell.length_b   1.000
_cell.length_c   1.000
_cell.angle_alpha   90.00
_cell.angle_beta   90.00
_cell.angle_gamma   90.00
#
_symmetry.space_group_name_H-M   'P 1'
#
loop_
_entity.id
_entity.type
_entity.pdbx_description
1 polymer ?
#
loop_
_entity_poly.entity_id
_entity_poly.type
_entity_poly.pdbx_seq_one_letter_code
_entity_poly.pdbx_strand_id
1 'polypeptide(L)'
;MAATLQTPLYAAISSSPASSSSSSSSIRTTTSFSFFRSTPPPTLLFNSKNSFSLIRASSTDTVITELDAVSAFSEIVPDTVIFDDFQKFSPTAATVSSSLILGICGLPDTIFRKAVEMALADSECYGLQDPNARLSCFATKALVNVGSDMTKLVPGRVSTEVDARLAYDTHGIIRKVHDLLKLYKHI
;
A
#
# COMPACT_ATOMS: atom_id res chain seq x y z
N MET A 1 -36.48 -9.77 -27.54
CA MET A 1 -36.71 -9.32 -26.14
C MET A 1 -35.47 -8.54 -25.72
N ALA A 2 -35.58 -7.21 -25.68
CA ALA A 2 -34.49 -6.31 -25.37
C ALA A 2 -34.37 -6.16 -23.84
N ALA A 3 -33.14 -6.28 -23.31
CA ALA A 3 -32.84 -6.01 -21.91
C ALA A 3 -31.90 -4.80 -21.85
N THR A 4 -32.43 -3.68 -21.40
CA THR A 4 -31.77 -2.39 -21.23
C THR A 4 -30.99 -2.40 -19.90
N LEU A 5 -29.67 -2.23 -19.95
CA LEU A 5 -28.82 -2.05 -18.75
C LEU A 5 -28.73 -0.57 -18.40
N GLN A 6 -29.25 -0.18 -17.23
CA GLN A 6 -29.10 1.15 -16.66
C GLN A 6 -27.87 1.21 -15.74
N THR A 7 -26.92 2.07 -16.09
CA THR A 7 -25.78 2.50 -15.25
C THR A 7 -26.21 3.58 -14.25
N PRO A 8 -25.77 3.54 -12.98
CA PRO A 8 -25.95 4.66 -12.06
C PRO A 8 -24.92 5.78 -12.29
N LEU A 9 -25.39 7.00 -12.11
CA LEU A 9 -24.74 8.29 -12.38
C LEU A 9 -23.67 8.66 -11.33
N TYR A 10 -22.56 9.21 -11.84
CA TYR A 10 -21.51 9.94 -11.11
C TYR A 10 -22.10 11.19 -10.43
N ALA A 11 -21.75 11.43 -9.17
CA ALA A 11 -21.95 12.73 -8.51
C ALA A 11 -20.61 13.49 -8.47
N ALA A 12 -20.61 14.68 -9.09
CA ALA A 12 -19.48 15.58 -9.20
C ALA A 12 -19.25 16.39 -7.92
N ILE A 13 -17.98 16.60 -7.58
CA ILE A 13 -17.50 17.50 -6.53
C ILE A 13 -17.40 18.90 -7.14
N SER A 14 -18.11 19.87 -6.55
CA SER A 14 -18.08 21.28 -6.94
C SER A 14 -17.09 22.08 -6.08
N SER A 15 -16.11 22.70 -6.75
CA SER A 15 -15.63 24.10 -6.68
C SER A 15 -16.28 25.06 -5.65
N SER A 16 -15.64 26.08 -5.04
CA SER A 16 -14.27 26.67 -5.04
C SER A 16 -14.19 27.69 -3.84
N PRO A 17 -13.45 28.84 -3.85
CA PRO A 17 -12.39 29.15 -2.89
C PRO A 17 -12.62 30.40 -2.00
N ALA A 18 -11.79 30.65 -0.99
CA ALA A 18 -11.48 32.01 -0.53
C ALA A 18 -10.21 32.04 0.35
N SER A 19 -9.29 32.89 -0.09
CA SER A 19 -8.12 33.45 0.58
C SER A 19 -8.47 34.26 1.84
N SER A 20 -7.60 34.28 2.86
CA SER A 20 -6.77 35.44 3.23
C SER A 20 -6.33 35.48 4.70
N SER A 21 -5.12 36.03 4.89
CA SER A 21 -4.61 36.79 6.04
C SER A 21 -4.31 36.07 7.37
N SER A 22 -3.01 35.82 7.52
CA SER A 22 -2.23 35.95 8.75
C SER A 22 -2.50 37.25 9.52
N SER A 23 -2.71 37.16 10.83
CA SER A 23 -2.35 38.20 11.80
C SER A 23 -2.34 37.66 13.23
N SER A 24 -1.30 38.07 13.94
CA SER A 24 -0.90 37.76 15.31
C SER A 24 -1.91 38.17 16.37
N SER A 25 -1.90 37.48 17.52
CA SER A 25 -1.61 38.01 18.87
C SER A 25 -2.39 37.33 20.00
N SER A 26 -1.64 37.04 21.07
CA SER A 26 -2.03 36.46 22.35
C SER A 26 -3.01 37.33 23.14
N ILE A 27 -3.90 36.73 23.94
CA ILE A 27 -4.38 37.24 25.24
C ILE A 27 -4.85 36.05 26.12
N ARG A 28 -4.42 36.06 27.39
CA ARG A 28 -4.83 35.17 28.49
C ARG A 28 -6.13 35.65 29.13
N THR A 29 -6.95 34.73 29.64
CA THR A 29 -7.74 34.79 30.92
C THR A 29 -8.59 33.51 31.03
N THR A 30 -8.26 32.54 31.89
CA THR A 30 -8.79 32.33 33.27
C THR A 30 -10.30 32.58 33.44
N THR A 31 -11.09 31.51 33.58
CA THR A 31 -12.27 31.48 34.48
C THR A 31 -12.59 30.04 34.88
N SER A 32 -12.59 29.84 36.20
CA SER A 32 -12.93 28.63 36.94
C SER A 32 -14.45 28.45 37.02
N PHE A 33 -14.95 27.24 36.82
CA PHE A 33 -16.20 26.79 37.44
C PHE A 33 -16.13 25.30 37.78
N SER A 34 -16.11 25.01 39.08
CA SER A 34 -16.34 23.71 39.68
C SER A 34 -17.75 23.70 40.30
N PHE A 35 -18.56 22.68 40.00
CA PHE A 35 -19.63 22.23 40.89
C PHE A 35 -19.83 20.72 40.75
N PHE A 36 -19.72 20.05 41.90
CA PHE A 36 -19.92 18.61 42.15
C PHE A 36 -21.40 18.22 42.21
N ARG A 37 -21.68 16.93 41.90
CA ARG A 37 -22.43 15.91 42.69
C ARG A 37 -23.27 15.01 41.76
N SER A 38 -22.81 13.79 41.44
CA SER A 38 -22.93 12.51 42.17
C SER A 38 -24.24 11.75 41.90
N THR A 39 -24.15 10.61 41.19
CA THR A 39 -24.87 9.33 41.39
C THR A 39 -24.43 8.30 40.32
N PRO A 40 -24.02 7.06 40.67
CA PRO A 40 -23.82 5.95 39.72
C PRO A 40 -24.92 4.86 39.88
N PRO A 41 -25.33 4.12 38.82
CA PRO A 41 -24.89 2.71 38.61
C PRO A 41 -25.05 2.22 37.13
N PRO A 42 -24.87 0.92 36.75
CA PRO A 42 -24.38 -0.26 37.49
C PRO A 42 -23.09 -0.88 36.91
N THR A 43 -22.40 -1.63 37.76
CA THR A 43 -21.21 -2.44 37.48
C THR A 43 -21.58 -3.77 36.81
N LEU A 44 -21.10 -3.99 35.58
CA LEU A 44 -21.08 -5.31 34.98
C LEU A 44 -19.88 -6.10 35.51
N LEU A 45 -20.15 -7.06 36.39
CA LEU A 45 -19.18 -8.05 36.87
C LEU A 45 -18.87 -9.04 35.75
N PHE A 46 -17.83 -8.76 34.97
CA PHE A 46 -17.26 -9.74 34.04
C PHE A 46 -16.30 -10.66 34.80
N ASN A 47 -16.78 -11.86 35.15
CA ASN A 47 -15.97 -12.88 35.80
C ASN A 47 -15.08 -13.58 34.77
N SER A 48 -13.90 -13.04 34.51
CA SER A 48 -12.88 -13.71 33.70
C SER A 48 -12.17 -14.76 34.54
N LYS A 49 -12.66 -16.00 34.48
CA LYS A 49 -11.90 -17.18 34.94
C LYS A 49 -10.90 -17.57 33.86
N ASN A 50 -9.89 -16.75 33.62
CA ASN A 50 -8.70 -17.20 32.90
C ASN A 50 -7.72 -17.76 33.91
N SER A 51 -7.86 -19.04 34.22
CA SER A 51 -6.82 -19.84 34.85
C SER A 51 -5.68 -20.01 33.85
N PHE A 52 -4.73 -19.08 33.83
CA PHE A 52 -3.47 -19.27 33.15
C PHE A 52 -2.59 -20.20 33.97
N SER A 53 -2.21 -21.33 33.39
CA SER A 53 -1.15 -22.18 33.91
C SER A 53 0.14 -21.37 33.94
N LEU A 54 0.75 -21.20 35.12
CA LEU A 54 2.03 -20.54 35.27
C LEU A 54 3.11 -21.53 34.80
N ILE A 55 3.49 -21.43 33.53
CA ILE A 55 4.54 -22.26 32.95
C ILE A 55 5.89 -21.74 33.48
N ARG A 56 6.59 -22.64 34.17
CA ARG A 56 7.94 -22.45 34.71
C ARG A 56 8.94 -22.35 33.54
N ALA A 57 9.52 -21.18 33.35
CA ALA A 57 10.52 -20.93 32.33
C ALA A 57 11.78 -21.79 32.55
N SER A 58 12.11 -22.61 31.54
CA SER A 58 13.42 -23.24 31.39
C SER A 58 14.20 -22.42 30.36
N SER A 59 15.43 -22.08 30.70
CA SER A 59 16.29 -21.15 29.98
C SER A 59 16.84 -21.73 28.66
N THR A 60 16.00 -21.80 27.62
CA THR A 60 16.36 -21.77 26.17
C THR A 60 15.12 -21.45 25.31
N ASP A 61 14.21 -20.58 25.76
CA ASP A 61 13.02 -20.23 24.97
C ASP A 61 13.38 -19.13 23.96
N THR A 62 13.75 -19.55 22.75
CA THR A 62 13.60 -18.67 21.59
C THR A 62 12.10 -18.38 21.51
N VAL A 63 11.70 -17.12 21.72
CA VAL A 63 10.29 -16.75 21.63
C VAL A 63 9.86 -16.92 20.17
N ILE A 64 9.26 -18.07 19.86
CA ILE A 64 8.74 -18.37 18.53
C ILE A 64 7.55 -17.44 18.31
N THR A 65 7.63 -16.58 17.30
CA THR A 65 6.52 -15.70 16.94
C THR A 65 5.49 -16.44 16.10
N GLU A 66 4.27 -15.91 16.01
CA GLU A 66 3.24 -16.47 15.12
C GLU A 66 3.72 -16.48 13.65
N LEU A 67 4.52 -15.49 13.25
CA LEU A 67 5.12 -15.44 11.92
C LEU A 67 6.15 -16.56 11.71
N ASP A 68 6.95 -16.87 12.73
CA ASP A 68 7.92 -17.98 12.69
C ASP A 68 7.21 -19.33 12.62
N ALA A 69 6.06 -19.47 13.29
CA ALA A 69 5.25 -20.68 13.20
C ALA A 69 4.67 -20.88 11.79
N VAL A 70 4.20 -19.81 11.12
CA VAL A 70 3.66 -19.89 9.75
C VAL A 70 4.75 -20.11 8.71
N SER A 71 5.94 -19.51 8.89
CA SER A 71 7.05 -19.63 7.94
C SER A 71 7.59 -21.07 7.81
N ALA A 72 7.34 -21.92 8.82
CA ALA A 72 7.66 -23.35 8.76
C ALA A 72 6.78 -24.14 7.77
N PHE A 73 5.61 -23.61 7.39
CA PHE A 73 4.64 -24.29 6.51
C PHE A 73 4.34 -23.52 5.21
N SER A 74 4.62 -22.22 5.17
CA SER A 74 4.26 -21.32 4.08
C SER A 74 5.38 -20.35 3.74
N GLU A 75 5.51 -20.02 2.46
CA GLU A 75 6.40 -18.94 2.01
C GLU A 75 5.85 -17.58 2.45
N ILE A 76 6.70 -16.74 3.04
CA ILE A 76 6.33 -15.39 3.47
C ILE A 76 6.64 -14.39 2.36
N VAL A 77 5.59 -13.72 1.88
CA VAL A 77 5.64 -12.71 0.81
C VAL A 77 4.99 -11.43 1.31
N PRO A 78 5.76 -10.37 1.62
CA PRO A 78 5.21 -9.09 2.03
C PRO A 78 4.61 -8.35 0.83
N ASP A 79 3.43 -7.79 1.03
CA ASP A 79 2.70 -6.97 0.06
C ASP A 79 2.39 -5.59 0.68
N THR A 80 3.45 -4.81 0.94
CA THR A 80 3.32 -3.49 1.57
C THR A 80 4.41 -2.53 1.11
N VAL A 81 4.08 -1.23 1.18
CA VAL A 81 4.95 -0.11 0.79
C VAL A 81 5.90 0.26 1.92
N ILE A 82 5.46 0.09 3.17
CA ILE A 82 6.23 0.45 4.38
C ILE A 82 7.00 -0.79 4.80
N PHE A 83 8.12 -1.04 4.15
CA PHE A 83 9.00 -2.16 4.48
C PHE A 83 10.45 -1.68 4.58
N ASP A 84 10.73 -0.89 5.61
CA ASP A 84 12.09 -0.39 5.84
C ASP A 84 12.97 -1.43 6.55
N ASP A 85 12.42 -2.58 6.93
CA ASP A 85 13.08 -3.58 7.78
C ASP A 85 13.17 -4.98 7.10
N PHE A 86 13.58 -5.00 5.83
CA PHE A 86 13.91 -6.23 5.07
C PHE A 86 14.92 -7.13 5.82
N GLN A 87 15.73 -6.56 6.71
CA GLN A 87 16.67 -7.30 7.55
C GLN A 87 15.95 -8.09 8.65
N LYS A 88 14.92 -7.52 9.26
CA LYS A 88 14.14 -8.17 10.32
C LYS A 88 13.20 -9.22 9.76
N PHE A 89 12.68 -9.01 8.55
CA PHE A 89 11.78 -9.93 7.87
C PHE A 89 12.25 -10.15 6.44
N SER A 90 13.24 -11.02 6.27
CA SER A 90 13.79 -11.32 4.94
C SER A 90 12.71 -11.99 4.06
N PRO A 91 12.21 -11.30 3.03
CA PRO A 91 11.18 -11.86 2.19
C PRO A 91 11.75 -12.92 1.26
N THR A 92 10.96 -13.96 0.98
CA THR A 92 11.38 -14.99 0.02
C THR A 92 11.00 -14.60 -1.41
N ALA A 93 9.85 -13.95 -1.58
CA ALA A 93 9.37 -13.39 -2.84
C ALA A 93 8.75 -12.01 -2.59
N ALA A 94 8.37 -11.32 -3.66
CA ALA A 94 7.69 -10.03 -3.57
C ALA A 94 6.58 -9.85 -4.62
N THR A 95 5.70 -8.89 -4.36
CA THR A 95 4.59 -8.50 -5.24
C THR A 95 4.71 -7.02 -5.59
N VAL A 96 4.44 -6.67 -6.85
CA VAL A 96 4.41 -5.29 -7.33
C VAL A 96 3.07 -5.04 -8.01
N SER A 97 2.27 -4.22 -7.36
CA SER A 97 0.91 -3.87 -7.74
C SER A 97 0.76 -2.38 -7.97
N SER A 98 -0.35 -2.00 -8.61
CA SER A 98 -0.73 -0.60 -8.80
C SER A 98 -0.91 0.14 -7.46
N SER A 99 -1.41 -0.54 -6.42
CA SER A 99 -1.51 0.02 -5.06
C SER A 99 -0.15 0.25 -4.40
N LEU A 100 0.83 -0.65 -4.62
CA LEU A 100 2.20 -0.45 -4.15
C LEU A 100 2.82 0.80 -4.79
N ILE A 101 2.70 0.95 -6.12
CA ILE A 101 3.19 2.15 -6.83
C ILE A 101 2.52 3.41 -6.30
N LEU A 102 1.20 3.37 -6.09
CA LEU A 102 0.46 4.49 -5.51
C LEU A 102 0.98 4.86 -4.12
N GLY A 103 1.24 3.87 -3.27
CA GLY A 103 1.83 4.09 -1.96
C GLY A 103 3.23 4.70 -2.03
N ILE A 104 4.10 4.21 -2.93
CA ILE A 104 5.44 4.77 -3.16
C ILE A 104 5.35 6.25 -3.53
N CYS A 105 4.42 6.61 -4.42
CA CYS A 105 4.19 7.99 -4.82
C CYS A 105 3.73 8.91 -3.67
N GLY A 106 2.99 8.35 -2.70
CA GLY A 106 2.45 9.06 -1.55
C GLY A 106 3.44 9.28 -0.40
N LEU A 107 4.59 8.59 -0.43
CA LEU A 107 5.62 8.71 0.60
C LEU A 107 6.77 9.63 0.13
N PRO A 108 7.32 10.47 1.03
CA PRO A 108 8.38 11.40 0.68
C PRO A 108 9.71 10.67 0.36
N ASP A 109 10.06 9.67 1.17
CA ASP A 109 11.30 8.91 1.06
C ASP A 109 11.00 7.41 1.09
N THR A 110 11.27 6.73 -0.02
CA THR A 110 11.30 5.26 -0.10
C THR A 110 12.45 4.86 -1.01
N ILE A 111 13.03 3.68 -0.78
CA ILE A 111 14.11 3.15 -1.63
C ILE A 111 13.69 2.97 -3.10
N PHE A 112 12.38 2.83 -3.36
CA PHE A 112 11.82 2.63 -4.69
C PHE A 112 11.40 3.91 -5.40
N ARG A 113 11.46 5.08 -4.74
CA ARG A 113 10.99 6.35 -5.35
C ARG A 113 11.72 6.67 -6.65
N LYS A 114 13.03 6.44 -6.68
CA LYS A 114 13.86 6.64 -7.87
C LYS A 114 13.40 5.78 -9.06
N ALA A 115 12.92 4.55 -8.81
CA ALA A 115 12.42 3.67 -9.87
C ALA A 115 11.19 4.26 -10.58
N VAL A 116 10.29 4.90 -9.82
CA VAL A 116 9.13 5.61 -10.35
C VAL A 116 9.53 6.87 -11.10
N GLU A 117 10.46 7.66 -10.55
CA GLU A 117 10.96 8.87 -11.20
C GLU A 117 11.67 8.57 -12.52
N MET A 118 12.45 7.49 -12.59
CA MET A 118 13.07 7.03 -13.84
C MET A 118 12.04 6.65 -14.88
N ALA A 119 10.94 5.99 -14.48
CA ALA A 119 9.85 5.71 -15.40
C ALA A 119 9.23 7.01 -15.93
N LEU A 120 8.95 7.97 -15.05
CA LEU A 120 8.42 9.29 -15.43
C LEU A 120 9.36 10.15 -16.25
N ALA A 121 10.66 9.85 -16.28
CA ALA A 121 11.66 10.53 -17.10
C ALA A 121 11.83 9.91 -18.50
N ASP A 122 11.12 8.82 -18.78
CA ASP A 122 11.28 8.05 -20.01
C ASP A 122 10.81 8.81 -21.27
N SER A 123 11.72 9.01 -22.22
CA SER A 123 11.47 9.81 -23.43
C SER A 123 10.52 9.13 -24.42
N GLU A 124 10.53 7.79 -24.51
CA GLU A 124 9.63 7.05 -25.38
C GLU A 124 8.18 7.24 -24.94
N CYS A 125 7.93 7.12 -23.63
CA CYS A 125 6.61 7.38 -23.07
C CYS A 125 6.18 8.84 -23.29
N TYR A 126 7.07 9.82 -23.08
CA TYR A 126 6.75 11.23 -23.36
C TYR A 126 6.38 11.52 -24.82
N GLY A 127 6.99 10.79 -25.77
CA GLY A 127 6.72 10.94 -27.20
C GLY A 127 5.33 10.47 -27.64
N LEU A 128 4.58 9.77 -26.77
CA LEU A 128 3.23 9.30 -27.08
C LEU A 128 2.23 10.47 -27.05
N GLN A 129 1.48 10.61 -28.14
CA GLN A 129 0.51 11.69 -28.33
C GLN A 129 -0.80 11.46 -27.56
N ASP A 130 -1.25 10.21 -27.45
CA ASP A 130 -2.45 9.89 -26.66
C ASP A 130 -2.11 9.93 -25.16
N PRO A 131 -2.79 10.79 -24.36
CA PRO A 131 -2.51 10.91 -22.94
C PRO A 131 -2.75 9.59 -22.18
N ASN A 132 -3.71 8.77 -22.61
CA ASN A 132 -4.00 7.49 -21.95
C ASN A 132 -2.90 6.46 -22.22
N ALA A 133 -2.46 6.33 -23.47
CA ALA A 133 -1.31 5.51 -23.85
C ALA A 133 -0.03 5.95 -23.13
N ARG A 134 0.21 7.27 -23.05
CA ARG A 134 1.35 7.85 -22.31
C ARG A 134 1.34 7.47 -20.84
N LEU A 135 0.21 7.66 -20.15
CA LEU A 135 0.07 7.29 -18.75
C LEU A 135 0.24 5.77 -18.54
N SER A 136 -0.33 4.96 -19.42
CA SER A 136 -0.16 3.49 -19.37
C SER A 136 1.31 3.10 -19.56
N CYS A 137 2.04 3.76 -20.46
CA CYS A 137 3.47 3.55 -20.67
C CYS A 137 4.26 3.82 -19.39
N PHE A 138 4.07 5.00 -18.77
CA PHE A 138 4.72 5.36 -17.52
C PHE A 138 4.40 4.40 -16.38
N ALA A 139 3.13 4.05 -16.19
CA ALA A 139 2.71 3.10 -15.15
C ALA A 139 3.36 1.72 -15.36
N THR A 140 3.44 1.26 -16.61
CA THR A 140 4.06 -0.03 -16.94
C THR A 140 5.56 -0.01 -16.65
N LYS A 141 6.28 1.04 -17.07
CA LYS A 141 7.71 1.18 -16.77
C LYS A 141 7.96 1.29 -15.27
N ALA A 142 7.10 2.01 -14.52
CA ALA A 142 7.22 2.12 -13.07
C ALA A 142 7.07 0.76 -12.37
N LEU A 143 6.05 -0.04 -12.74
CA LEU A 143 5.87 -1.40 -12.23
C LEU A 143 7.10 -2.28 -12.50
N VAL A 144 7.65 -2.24 -13.72
CA VAL A 144 8.82 -3.05 -14.08
C VAL A 144 10.08 -2.57 -13.35
N ASN A 145 10.32 -1.26 -13.27
CA ASN A 145 11.49 -0.71 -12.58
C ASN A 145 11.48 -1.09 -11.09
N VAL A 146 10.34 -0.88 -10.40
CA VAL A 146 10.19 -1.26 -9.00
C VAL A 146 10.36 -2.77 -8.83
N GLY A 147 9.75 -3.57 -9.71
CA GLY A 147 9.92 -5.02 -9.66
C GLY A 147 11.36 -5.47 -9.88
N SER A 148 12.09 -4.83 -10.80
CA SER A 148 13.52 -5.11 -11.00
C SER A 148 14.35 -4.82 -9.75
N ASP A 149 14.10 -3.69 -9.08
CA ASP A 149 14.76 -3.40 -7.81
C ASP A 149 14.38 -4.42 -6.73
N MET A 150 13.12 -4.84 -6.69
CA MET A 150 12.64 -5.86 -5.76
C MET A 150 13.33 -7.23 -5.99
N THR A 151 13.64 -7.61 -7.23
CA THR A 151 14.36 -8.87 -7.53
C THR A 151 15.77 -8.92 -6.94
N LYS A 152 16.36 -7.75 -6.64
CA LYS A 152 17.69 -7.67 -5.97
C LYS A 152 17.59 -7.89 -4.46
N LEU A 153 16.38 -7.77 -3.90
CA LEU A 153 16.11 -7.84 -2.46
C LEU A 153 15.56 -9.20 -2.02
N VAL A 154 14.98 -9.97 -2.94
CA VAL A 154 14.39 -11.29 -2.64
C VAL A 154 15.10 -12.41 -3.41
N PRO A 155 15.33 -13.58 -2.80
CA PRO A 155 15.98 -14.71 -3.45
C PRO A 155 15.04 -15.44 -4.44
N GLY A 156 13.73 -15.29 -4.29
CA GLY A 156 12.71 -15.95 -5.07
C GLY A 156 12.22 -15.12 -6.25
N ARG A 157 10.90 -15.04 -6.39
CA ARG A 157 10.25 -14.42 -7.56
C ARG A 157 9.64 -13.08 -7.20
N VAL A 158 9.45 -12.25 -8.22
CA VAL A 158 8.66 -11.02 -8.12
C VAL A 158 7.46 -11.14 -9.04
N SER A 159 6.27 -10.99 -8.49
CA SER A 159 5.02 -10.97 -9.26
C SER A 159 4.66 -9.54 -9.60
N THR A 160 4.37 -9.26 -10.86
CA THR A 160 4.05 -7.91 -11.34
C THR A 160 2.66 -7.87 -11.94
N GLU A 161 1.83 -6.95 -11.48
CA GLU A 161 0.44 -6.80 -11.89
C GLU A 161 0.33 -6.34 -13.36
N VAL A 162 -0.72 -6.82 -14.05
CA VAL A 162 -1.19 -6.31 -15.34
C VAL A 162 -2.35 -5.35 -15.10
N ASP A 163 -2.44 -4.27 -15.87
CA ASP A 163 -3.50 -3.26 -15.77
C ASP A 163 -4.90 -3.89 -15.62
N ALA A 164 -5.53 -3.67 -14.47
CA ALA A 164 -6.82 -4.25 -14.11
C ALA A 164 -7.96 -3.92 -15.10
N ARG A 165 -7.81 -2.84 -15.89
CA ARG A 165 -8.78 -2.51 -16.96
C ARG A 165 -8.85 -3.57 -18.05
N LEU A 166 -7.83 -4.44 -18.15
CA LEU A 166 -7.77 -5.56 -19.09
C LEU A 166 -8.40 -6.85 -18.53
N ALA A 167 -8.97 -6.85 -17.32
CA ALA A 167 -9.46 -8.06 -16.64
C ALA A 167 -10.40 -8.94 -17.48
N TYR A 168 -11.14 -8.34 -18.42
CA TYR A 168 -12.07 -9.03 -19.31
C TYR A 168 -11.59 -9.13 -20.77
N ASP A 169 -10.33 -8.78 -21.06
CA ASP A 169 -9.69 -8.89 -22.38
C ASP A 169 -8.48 -9.84 -22.32
N THR A 170 -8.72 -11.13 -22.58
CA THR A 170 -7.66 -12.16 -22.56
C THR A 170 -6.51 -11.83 -23.54
N HIS A 171 -6.82 -11.35 -24.75
CA HIS A 171 -5.78 -11.01 -25.72
C HIS A 171 -5.03 -9.73 -25.34
N GLY A 172 -5.72 -8.77 -24.71
CA GLY A 172 -5.13 -7.60 -24.08
C GLY A 172 -4.12 -7.99 -22.99
N ILE A 173 -4.51 -8.88 -22.07
CA ILE A 173 -3.63 -9.39 -21.01
C ILE A 173 -2.39 -10.05 -21.62
N ILE A 174 -2.55 -10.96 -22.58
CA ILE A 174 -1.42 -11.67 -23.21
C ILE A 174 -0.43 -10.68 -23.86
N ARG A 175 -0.93 -9.70 -24.62
CA ARG A 175 -0.09 -8.65 -25.22
C ARG A 175 0.66 -7.87 -24.15
N LYS A 176 -0.04 -7.47 -23.08
CA LYS A 176 0.56 -6.70 -21.99
C LYS A 176 1.64 -7.49 -21.24
N VAL A 177 1.43 -8.78 -21.02
CA VAL A 177 2.44 -9.68 -20.44
C VAL A 177 3.69 -9.76 -21.33
N HIS A 178 3.53 -9.88 -22.65
CA HIS A 178 4.68 -9.85 -23.55
C HIS A 178 5.44 -8.53 -23.52
N ASP A 179 4.74 -7.40 -23.38
CA ASP A 179 5.39 -6.10 -23.24
C ASP A 179 6.14 -5.97 -21.91
N LEU A 180 5.55 -6.43 -20.80
CA LEU A 180 6.25 -6.51 -19.50
C LEU A 180 7.51 -7.37 -19.60
N LEU A 181 7.43 -8.55 -20.24
CA LEU A 181 8.59 -9.43 -20.43
C LEU A 181 9.70 -8.79 -21.26
N LYS A 182 9.36 -7.98 -22.28
CA LYS A 182 10.36 -7.23 -23.04
C LYS A 182 11.05 -6.21 -22.14
N LEU A 183 10.28 -5.43 -21.39
CA LEU A 183 10.82 -4.42 -20.48
C LEU A 183 11.75 -5.05 -19.44
N TYR A 184 11.36 -6.16 -18.81
CA TYR A 184 12.23 -6.89 -17.87
C TYR A 184 13.54 -7.39 -18.49
N LYS A 185 13.57 -7.70 -19.79
CA LYS A 185 14.80 -8.13 -20.50
C LYS A 185 15.73 -6.97 -20.85
N HIS A 186 15.22 -5.74 -20.86
CA HIS A 186 15.96 -4.54 -21.22
C HIS A 186 16.57 -3.82 -20.00
N ILE A 187 16.21 -4.24 -18.79
CA ILE A 187 16.81 -3.79 -17.53
C ILE A 187 17.95 -4.74 -17.17
#